data_AF-A0A1L9BE74-F1
#
_entry.id   AF-A0A1L9BE74-F1
#
_cell.length_a   1.000
_cell.length_b   1.000
_cell.length_c   1.000
_cell.angle_alpha   90.00
_cell.angle_beta   90.00
_cell.angle_gamma   90.00
#
_symmetry.space_group_name_H-M   'P 1'
#
loop_
_entity.id
_entity.type
_entity.pdbx_description
1 polymer ?
#
loop_
_entity_poly.entity_id
_entity_poly.type
_entity_poly.pdbx_seq_one_letter_code
_entity_poly.pdbx_strand_id
1 'polypeptide(L)'
;MALDVPTRNDIERTLSECADIARSEVLLRHEGDFAGLTPTADECKQWAKNARSKGMTWAMQLGTEMHEEALECVEERLSKLRPGGFSLEPRYRYDSRQNRWKQVSREEEQALEESGNSGEMKGSVKPDVVIHQGDPLRAQAVYDFKFPCMNIDEIPNWPRYPPTHPYSGLDQGTVYEWAFSIKPTRVMPRLGVIHE
;
A
#
# COMPACT_ATOMS: atom_id res chain seq x y z
N MET A 1 2.71 -22.74 5.48
CA MET A 1 1.31 -23.21 5.51
C MET A 1 0.44 -22.12 4.91
N ALA A 2 -0.55 -22.45 4.11
CA ALA A 2 -1.49 -21.46 3.56
C ALA A 2 -2.40 -20.91 4.66
N LEU A 3 -2.86 -19.66 4.51
CA LEU A 3 -3.88 -19.05 5.36
C LEU A 3 -5.22 -19.77 5.13
N ASP A 4 -5.87 -20.25 6.20
CA ASP A 4 -7.19 -20.88 6.09
C ASP A 4 -8.27 -19.88 5.66
N VAL A 5 -9.34 -20.39 5.05
CA VAL A 5 -10.38 -19.57 4.42
C VAL A 5 -11.13 -18.68 5.43
N PRO A 6 -11.57 -19.17 6.60
CA PRO A 6 -12.22 -18.31 7.60
C PRO A 6 -11.33 -17.15 8.03
N THR A 7 -10.07 -17.43 8.40
CA THR A 7 -9.13 -16.39 8.81
C THR A 7 -8.86 -15.40 7.68
N ARG A 8 -8.73 -15.86 6.43
CA ARG A 8 -8.60 -15.00 5.27
C ARG A 8 -9.79 -14.07 5.12
N ASN A 9 -11.02 -14.59 5.20
CA ASN A 9 -12.22 -13.79 5.06
C ASN A 9 -12.34 -12.71 6.15
N ASP A 10 -11.95 -13.02 7.39
CA ASP A 10 -11.96 -12.04 8.48
C ASP A 10 -10.92 -10.93 8.27
N ILE A 11 -9.74 -11.28 7.77
CA ILE A 11 -8.71 -10.31 7.39
C ILE A 11 -9.22 -9.45 6.23
N GLU A 12 -9.69 -10.05 5.14
CA GLU A 12 -10.13 -9.33 3.94
C GLU A 12 -11.31 -8.39 4.21
N ARG A 13 -12.25 -8.81 5.07
CA ARG A 13 -13.30 -7.94 5.58
C ARG A 13 -12.72 -6.77 6.38
N THR A 14 -11.79 -7.04 7.28
CA THR A 14 -11.11 -5.99 8.07
C THR A 14 -10.42 -4.98 7.17
N LEU A 15 -9.67 -5.44 6.16
CA LEU A 15 -8.98 -4.56 5.22
C LEU A 15 -9.97 -3.72 4.40
N SER A 16 -11.06 -4.32 3.92
CA SER A 16 -12.08 -3.61 3.15
C SER A 16 -12.76 -2.51 3.98
N GLU A 17 -13.15 -2.83 5.21
CA GLU A 17 -13.76 -1.86 6.13
C GLU A 17 -12.79 -0.72 6.47
N CYS A 18 -11.50 -1.01 6.68
CA CYS A 18 -10.51 0.03 6.92
C CYS A 18 -10.28 0.92 5.69
N ALA A 19 -10.33 0.38 4.47
CA ALA A 19 -10.25 1.19 3.26
C ALA A 19 -11.45 2.15 3.13
N ASP A 20 -12.66 1.68 3.47
CA ASP A 20 -13.88 2.49 3.43
C ASP A 20 -13.86 3.63 4.45
N ILE A 21 -13.45 3.32 5.68
CA ILE A 21 -13.29 4.31 6.75
C ILE A 21 -12.24 5.33 6.32
N ALA A 22 -11.06 4.87 5.89
CA ALA A 22 -9.96 5.74 5.50
C ALA A 22 -10.36 6.74 4.42
N ARG A 23 -11.02 6.26 3.36
CA ARG A 23 -11.51 7.15 2.30
C ARG A 23 -12.49 8.18 2.86
N SER A 24 -13.47 7.74 3.65
CA SER A 24 -14.54 8.60 4.15
C SER A 24 -14.00 9.69 5.07
N GLU A 25 -13.17 9.32 6.04
CA GLU A 25 -12.59 10.23 7.03
C GLU A 25 -11.63 11.25 6.38
N VAL A 26 -10.82 10.83 5.41
CA VAL A 26 -9.93 11.75 4.68
C VAL A 26 -10.74 12.75 3.85
N LEU A 27 -11.77 12.30 3.12
CA LEU A 27 -12.59 13.21 2.32
C LEU A 27 -13.39 14.20 3.19
N LEU A 28 -13.89 13.77 4.35
CA LEU A 28 -14.56 14.66 5.31
C LEU A 28 -13.61 15.69 5.90
N ARG A 29 -12.35 15.33 6.20
CA ARG A 29 -11.31 16.29 6.64
C ARG A 29 -11.04 17.41 5.63
N HIS A 30 -11.28 17.14 4.34
CA HIS A 30 -11.11 18.08 3.24
C HIS A 30 -12.44 18.66 2.72
N GLU A 31 -13.50 18.65 3.53
CA GLU A 31 -14.74 19.32 3.18
C GLU A 31 -14.49 20.82 2.92
N GLY A 32 -14.95 21.30 1.76
CA GLY A 32 -14.75 22.68 1.31
C GLY A 32 -13.46 22.96 0.54
N ASP A 33 -12.53 22.00 0.46
CA ASP A 33 -11.36 22.11 -0.44
C ASP A 33 -11.71 21.87 -1.92
N PHE A 34 -12.83 21.18 -2.17
CA PHE A 34 -13.33 20.78 -3.48
C PHE A 34 -14.78 21.27 -3.71
N ALA A 35 -15.24 21.24 -4.95
CA ALA A 35 -16.61 21.59 -5.33
C ALA A 35 -17.68 20.64 -4.72
N GLY A 36 -17.29 19.44 -4.29
CA GLY A 36 -18.15 18.48 -3.60
C GLY A 36 -17.34 17.55 -2.69
N LEU A 37 -18.02 16.59 -2.04
CA LEU A 37 -17.37 15.69 -1.07
C LEU A 37 -16.30 14.80 -1.70
N THR A 38 -16.42 14.49 -2.99
CA THR A 38 -15.38 13.76 -3.74
C THR A 38 -14.80 14.70 -4.80
N PRO A 39 -13.47 14.78 -4.94
CA PRO A 39 -12.83 15.62 -5.94
C PRO A 39 -13.13 15.15 -7.37
N THR A 40 -13.21 16.12 -8.27
CA THR A 40 -13.26 15.90 -9.71
C THR A 40 -11.88 15.53 -10.27
N ALA A 41 -11.85 15.05 -11.52
CA ALA A 41 -10.61 14.72 -12.22
C ALA A 41 -9.61 15.87 -12.28
N ASP A 42 -10.11 17.09 -12.47
CA ASP A 42 -9.27 18.27 -12.61
C ASP A 42 -8.77 18.74 -11.24
N GLU A 43 -9.60 18.67 -10.20
CA GLU A 43 -9.18 18.94 -8.81
C GLU A 43 -8.08 17.96 -8.37
N CYS A 44 -8.23 16.66 -8.66
CA CYS A 44 -7.22 15.65 -8.37
C CYS A 44 -5.83 15.96 -8.97
N LYS A 45 -5.77 16.67 -10.11
CA LYS A 45 -4.52 17.03 -10.79
C LYS A 45 -3.93 18.37 -10.31
N GLN A 46 -4.70 19.17 -9.59
CA GLN A 46 -4.21 20.44 -9.06
C GLN A 46 -3.20 20.20 -7.94
N TRP A 47 -2.29 21.16 -7.77
CA TRP A 47 -1.37 21.18 -6.63
C TRP A 47 -2.17 21.30 -5.32
N ALA A 48 -1.85 20.45 -4.35
CA ALA A 48 -2.47 20.53 -3.04
C ALA A 48 -2.02 21.80 -2.32
N LYS A 49 -2.98 22.58 -1.81
CA LYS A 49 -2.72 23.90 -1.19
C LYS A 49 -1.79 23.79 0.03
N ASN A 50 -1.93 22.70 0.80
CA ASN A 50 -1.14 22.37 1.97
C ASN A 50 -0.42 21.03 1.80
N ALA A 51 0.22 20.84 0.63
CA ALA A 51 0.92 19.61 0.30
C ALA A 51 1.98 19.26 1.36
N ARG A 52 1.99 18.00 1.82
CA ARG A 52 3.03 17.46 2.73
C ARG A 52 4.44 17.60 2.17
N SER A 53 4.56 17.53 0.84
CA SER A 53 5.80 17.77 0.12
C SER A 53 5.59 18.72 -1.06
N LYS A 54 6.61 19.50 -1.39
CA LYS A 54 6.56 20.44 -2.51
C LYS A 54 6.26 19.69 -3.80
N GLY A 55 5.21 20.12 -4.51
CA GLY A 55 4.84 19.52 -5.78
C GLY A 55 4.06 18.21 -5.65
N MET A 56 3.25 18.04 -4.59
CA MET A 56 2.22 16.99 -4.59
C MET A 56 0.91 17.54 -5.14
N THR A 57 0.24 16.73 -5.98
CA THR A 57 -1.14 17.00 -6.40
C THR A 57 -2.12 16.52 -5.33
N TRP A 58 -3.39 16.93 -5.44
CA TRP A 58 -4.44 16.42 -4.56
C TRP A 58 -4.59 14.90 -4.62
N ALA A 59 -4.44 14.27 -5.80
CA ALA A 59 -4.46 12.81 -5.91
C ALA A 59 -3.36 12.15 -5.06
N MET A 60 -2.16 12.73 -5.04
CA MET A 60 -1.05 12.22 -4.24
C MET A 60 -1.29 12.46 -2.74
N GLN A 61 -1.71 13.67 -2.36
CA GLN A 61 -1.97 14.03 -0.97
C GLN A 61 -3.06 13.14 -0.35
N LEU A 62 -4.23 13.06 -1.00
CA LEU A 62 -5.35 12.25 -0.51
C LEU A 62 -4.98 10.76 -0.48
N GLY A 63 -4.27 10.27 -1.50
CA GLY A 63 -3.78 8.90 -1.51
C GLY A 63 -2.89 8.60 -0.30
N THR A 64 -1.90 9.45 -0.03
CA THR A 64 -1.02 9.30 1.15
C THR A 64 -1.81 9.30 2.46
N GLU A 65 -2.73 10.24 2.64
CA GLU A 65 -3.54 10.32 3.86
C GLU A 65 -4.46 9.11 4.04
N MET A 66 -5.04 8.59 2.96
CA MET A 66 -5.88 7.40 3.01
C MET A 66 -5.08 6.14 3.32
N HIS A 67 -3.84 6.01 2.82
CA HIS A 67 -2.96 4.91 3.23
C HIS A 67 -2.68 4.97 4.74
N GLU A 68 -2.32 6.14 5.27
CA GLU A 68 -2.05 6.30 6.70
C GLU A 68 -3.24 5.94 7.57
N GLU A 69 -4.43 6.50 7.26
CA GLU A 69 -5.66 6.22 8.00
C GLU A 69 -6.06 4.73 7.91
N ALA A 70 -5.88 4.11 6.74
CA ALA A 70 -6.18 2.70 6.57
C ALA A 70 -5.22 1.82 7.37
N LEU A 71 -3.92 2.14 7.35
CA LEU A 71 -2.89 1.37 8.06
C LEU A 71 -3.08 1.46 9.58
N GLU A 72 -3.43 2.63 10.12
CA GLU A 72 -3.77 2.78 11.55
C GLU A 72 -4.98 1.91 11.93
N CYS A 73 -6.05 1.94 11.13
CA CYS A 73 -7.22 1.07 11.33
C CYS A 73 -6.86 -0.42 11.27
N VAL A 74 -6.02 -0.81 10.30
CA VAL A 74 -5.57 -2.20 10.14
C VAL A 74 -4.71 -2.63 11.32
N GLU A 75 -3.80 -1.78 11.80
CA GLU A 75 -2.95 -2.07 12.96
C GLU A 75 -3.81 -2.39 14.19
N GLU A 76 -4.79 -1.52 14.48
CA GLU A 76 -5.66 -1.67 15.64
C GLU A 76 -6.46 -2.98 15.60
N ARG A 77 -7.01 -3.32 14.44
CA ARG A 77 -7.90 -4.48 14.27
C ARG A 77 -7.14 -5.79 14.12
N LEU A 78 -6.09 -5.81 13.30
CA LEU A 78 -5.28 -7.02 13.11
C LEU A 78 -4.43 -7.35 14.34
N SER A 79 -4.06 -6.37 15.16
CA SER A 79 -3.39 -6.65 16.45
C SER A 79 -4.27 -7.47 17.39
N LYS A 80 -5.61 -7.36 17.27
CA LYS A 80 -6.57 -8.16 18.04
C LYS A 80 -6.89 -9.49 17.36
N LEU A 81 -7.09 -9.46 16.04
CA LEU A 81 -7.46 -10.65 15.24
C LEU A 81 -6.30 -11.64 15.08
N ARG A 82 -5.08 -11.14 14.92
CA ARG A 82 -3.89 -11.93 14.60
C ARG A 82 -2.60 -11.32 15.18
N PRO A 83 -2.42 -11.32 16.51
CA PRO A 83 -1.24 -10.74 17.15
C PRO A 83 0.07 -11.30 16.57
N GLY A 84 0.97 -10.43 16.11
CA GLY A 84 2.27 -10.80 15.55
C GLY A 84 2.25 -11.57 14.22
N GLY A 85 1.07 -11.76 13.62
CA GLY A 85 0.89 -12.51 12.38
C GLY A 85 0.73 -11.65 11.13
N PHE A 86 1.12 -10.38 11.20
CA PHE A 86 1.13 -9.46 10.08
C PHE A 86 2.25 -8.42 10.23
N SER A 87 2.62 -7.81 9.11
CA SER A 87 3.50 -6.66 9.03
C SER A 87 2.84 -5.59 8.19
N LEU A 88 2.87 -4.35 8.65
CA LEU A 88 2.41 -3.18 7.90
C LEU A 88 3.58 -2.50 7.23
N GLU A 89 3.39 -2.20 5.96
CA GLU A 89 4.37 -1.50 5.15
C GLU A 89 5.80 -2.09 5.19
N PRO A 90 6.01 -3.43 5.26
CA PRO A 90 7.35 -3.99 5.30
C PRO A 90 8.07 -3.77 3.97
N ARG A 91 9.34 -3.35 4.04
CA ARG A 91 10.17 -3.19 2.85
C ARG A 91 11.04 -4.41 2.59
N TYR A 92 11.17 -4.77 1.32
CA TYR A 92 12.04 -5.86 0.87
C TYR A 92 12.92 -5.39 -0.28
N ARG A 93 14.18 -5.83 -0.27
CA ARG A 93 15.15 -5.56 -1.33
C ARG A 93 15.69 -6.88 -1.87
N TYR A 94 15.85 -6.95 -3.19
CA TYR A 94 16.44 -8.10 -3.84
C TYR A 94 17.97 -8.10 -3.64
N ASP A 95 18.50 -9.17 -3.06
CA ASP A 95 19.94 -9.41 -2.96
C ASP A 95 20.38 -10.29 -4.13
N SER A 96 21.00 -9.67 -5.13
CA SER A 96 21.51 -10.37 -6.32
C SER A 96 22.67 -11.31 -6.04
N ARG A 97 23.45 -11.09 -4.96
CA ARG A 97 24.56 -11.98 -4.59
C ARG A 97 24.06 -13.29 -4.00
N GLN A 98 22.94 -13.23 -3.28
CA GLN A 98 22.33 -14.39 -2.64
C GLN A 98 21.11 -14.92 -3.40
N ASN A 99 20.76 -14.27 -4.51
CA ASN A 99 19.61 -14.59 -5.36
C ASN A 99 18.31 -14.77 -4.55
N ARG A 100 18.08 -13.86 -3.59
CA ARG A 100 16.92 -13.91 -2.70
C ARG A 100 16.48 -12.52 -2.24
N TRP A 101 15.21 -12.40 -1.89
CA TRP A 101 14.69 -11.22 -1.22
C TRP A 101 15.10 -11.20 0.24
N LYS A 102 15.35 -10.01 0.76
CA LYS A 102 15.61 -9.73 2.17
C LYS A 102 14.70 -8.62 2.64
N GLN A 103 14.22 -8.74 3.86
CA GLN A 103 13.56 -7.64 4.53
C GLN A 103 14.61 -6.57 4.85
N VAL A 104 14.27 -5.32 4.57
CA VAL A 104 15.03 -4.15 5.02
C VAL A 104 14.49 -3.82 6.41
N SER A 105 15.37 -3.67 7.42
CA SER A 105 14.91 -3.33 8.76
C SER A 105 14.53 -1.85 8.84
N ARG A 106 13.68 -1.48 9.81
CA ARG A 106 13.29 -0.07 10.02
C ARG A 106 14.51 0.81 10.31
N GLU A 107 15.49 0.28 11.03
CA GLU A 107 16.74 0.97 11.34
C GLU A 107 17.57 1.21 10.08
N GLU A 108 17.59 0.24 9.15
CA GLU A 108 18.26 0.42 7.86
C GLU A 108 17.55 1.45 6.98
N GLU A 109 16.21 1.40 6.90
CA GLU A 109 15.42 2.40 6.17
C GLU A 109 15.69 3.82 6.71
N GLN A 110 15.61 3.99 8.03
CA GLN A 110 15.84 5.27 8.68
C GLN A 110 17.27 5.78 8.45
N ALA A 111 18.28 4.90 8.57
CA ALA A 111 19.67 5.29 8.31
C ALA A 111 19.91 5.73 6.85
N LEU A 112 19.26 5.09 5.87
CA LEU A 112 19.33 5.48 4.46
C LEU A 112 18.64 6.83 4.21
N GLU A 113 17.52 7.09 4.87
CA GLU A 113 16.82 8.38 4.80
C GLU A 113 17.65 9.51 5.45
N GLU A 114 18.14 9.32 6.68
CA GLU A 114 18.93 10.32 7.41
C GLU A 114 20.26 10.64 6.72
N SER A 115 20.86 9.64 6.05
CA SER A 115 22.12 9.82 5.31
C SER A 115 21.94 10.43 3.91
N GLY A 116 20.70 10.66 3.47
CA GLY A 116 20.41 11.16 2.11
C GLY A 116 20.63 10.11 1.01
N ASN A 117 20.83 8.83 1.38
CA ASN A 117 21.07 7.72 0.46
C ASN A 117 19.79 6.93 0.16
N SER A 118 18.60 7.55 0.22
CA SER A 118 17.33 6.89 -0.12
C SER A 118 17.31 6.29 -1.54
N GLY A 119 18.22 6.71 -2.42
CA GLY A 119 18.45 6.08 -3.73
C GLY A 119 18.82 4.59 -3.66
N GLU A 120 19.45 4.13 -2.57
CA GLU A 120 19.76 2.72 -2.32
C GLU A 120 18.51 1.85 -2.10
N MET A 121 17.35 2.48 -1.84
CA MET A 121 16.06 1.81 -1.75
C MET A 121 15.39 1.62 -3.12
N LYS A 122 15.99 2.14 -4.20
CA LYS A 122 15.44 2.00 -5.56
C LYS A 122 15.40 0.53 -5.95
N GLY A 123 14.24 0.05 -6.41
CA GLY A 123 14.02 -1.37 -6.66
C GLY A 123 13.67 -2.19 -5.41
N SER A 124 13.50 -1.57 -4.24
CA SER A 124 12.79 -2.24 -3.15
C SER A 124 11.28 -2.30 -3.44
N VAL A 125 10.60 -3.26 -2.80
CA VAL A 125 9.14 -3.37 -2.79
C VAL A 125 8.61 -3.14 -1.38
N LYS A 126 7.42 -2.55 -1.27
CA LYS A 126 6.79 -2.20 0.00
C LYS A 126 5.26 -2.37 -0.12
N PRO A 127 4.73 -3.60 0.00
CA PRO A 127 3.29 -3.80 0.10
C PRO A 127 2.72 -3.18 1.38
N ASP A 128 1.44 -2.85 1.39
CA ASP A 128 0.80 -2.27 2.58
C ASP A 128 0.64 -3.28 3.72
N VAL A 129 0.24 -4.52 3.41
CA VAL A 129 0.01 -5.55 4.44
C VAL A 129 0.54 -6.90 3.97
N VAL A 130 1.39 -7.51 4.80
CA VAL A 130 1.84 -8.90 4.62
C VAL A 130 1.35 -9.74 5.78
N ILE A 131 0.61 -10.81 5.49
CA ILE A 131 0.16 -11.78 6.48
C ILE A 131 1.18 -12.91 6.58
N HIS A 132 1.62 -13.26 7.78
CA HIS A 132 2.63 -14.30 8.02
C HIS A 132 2.45 -15.00 9.38
N GLN A 133 3.33 -15.94 9.72
CA GLN A 133 3.35 -16.65 11.02
C GLN A 133 4.63 -16.30 11.79
N GLY A 134 4.86 -15.01 12.04
CA GLY A 134 6.03 -14.49 12.75
C GLY A 134 7.28 -14.20 11.90
N ASP A 135 7.32 -14.61 10.64
CA ASP A 135 8.41 -14.26 9.69
C ASP A 135 7.86 -13.56 8.44
N PRO A 136 8.10 -12.24 8.26
CA PRO A 136 7.60 -11.47 7.11
C PRO A 136 8.14 -11.92 5.75
N LEU A 137 9.22 -12.71 5.69
CA LEU A 137 9.71 -13.32 4.44
C LEU A 137 8.90 -14.57 4.05
N ARG A 138 8.09 -15.09 4.96
CA ARG A 138 7.23 -16.26 4.76
C ARG A 138 5.77 -15.83 4.70
N ALA A 139 5.50 -14.97 3.72
CA ALA A 139 4.15 -14.47 3.46
C ALA A 139 3.16 -15.63 3.21
N GLN A 140 1.94 -15.44 3.69
CA GLN A 140 0.78 -16.28 3.42
C GLN A 140 -0.24 -15.55 2.54
N ALA A 141 -0.25 -14.21 2.60
CA ALA A 141 -1.01 -13.31 1.75
C ALA A 141 -0.32 -11.94 1.71
N VAL A 142 -0.50 -11.21 0.62
CA VAL A 142 0.06 -9.87 0.41
C VAL A 142 -1.05 -8.98 -0.15
N TYR A 143 -1.31 -7.87 0.54
CA TYR A 143 -2.34 -6.91 0.18
C TYR A 143 -1.74 -5.53 -0.05
N ASP A 144 -2.28 -4.82 -1.01
CA ASP A 144 -1.89 -3.45 -1.35
C ASP A 144 -3.17 -2.62 -1.57
N PHE A 145 -3.36 -1.59 -0.76
CA PHE A 145 -4.46 -0.65 -0.88
C PHE A 145 -4.32 0.17 -2.15
N LYS A 146 -5.46 0.43 -2.79
CA LYS A 146 -5.56 1.35 -3.93
C LYS A 146 -6.62 2.40 -3.62
N PHE A 147 -6.18 3.63 -3.41
CA PHE A 147 -7.04 4.79 -3.19
C PHE A 147 -7.05 5.71 -4.42
N PRO A 148 -7.87 5.42 -5.44
CA PRO A 148 -8.03 6.34 -6.56
C PRO A 148 -8.71 7.62 -6.07
N CYS A 149 -8.17 8.77 -6.48
CA CYS A 149 -8.69 10.08 -6.08
C CYS A 149 -10.18 10.25 -6.48
N MET A 150 -10.52 9.78 -7.67
CA MET A 150 -11.87 9.71 -8.22
C MET A 150 -12.19 8.29 -8.73
N ASN A 151 -13.44 8.02 -9.11
CA ASN A 151 -13.89 6.76 -9.72
C ASN A 151 -13.51 5.51 -8.89
N ILE A 152 -14.24 5.30 -7.79
CA ILE A 152 -14.05 4.12 -6.92
C ILE A 152 -14.78 2.86 -7.40
N ASP A 153 -15.53 2.94 -8.50
CA ASP A 153 -16.23 1.80 -9.08
C ASP A 153 -15.39 1.07 -10.15
N GLU A 154 -14.21 1.59 -10.51
CA GLU A 154 -13.30 1.00 -11.48
C GLU A 154 -12.02 0.49 -10.82
N ILE A 155 -11.64 -0.75 -11.12
CA ILE A 155 -10.42 -1.36 -10.58
C ILE A 155 -9.20 -0.79 -11.33
N PRO A 156 -8.30 -0.03 -10.66
CA PRO A 156 -7.12 0.52 -11.30
C PRO A 156 -6.12 -0.60 -11.56
N ASN A 157 -5.53 -0.63 -12.76
CA ASN A 157 -4.42 -1.53 -13.07
C ASN A 157 -3.25 -1.34 -12.08
N TRP A 158 -2.47 -2.39 -11.87
CA TRP A 158 -1.18 -2.25 -11.20
C TRP A 158 -0.32 -1.22 -11.94
N PRO A 159 0.30 -0.26 -11.22
CA PRO A 159 1.12 0.77 -11.84
C PRO A 159 2.34 0.14 -12.51
N ARG A 160 2.66 0.60 -13.72
CA ARG A 160 3.87 0.20 -14.45
C ARG A 160 5.08 1.02 -14.01
N TYR A 161 6.22 0.36 -13.85
CA TYR A 161 7.46 1.02 -13.53
C TYR A 161 8.02 1.81 -14.73
N PRO A 162 8.49 3.06 -14.53
CA PRO A 162 8.99 3.90 -15.61
C PRO A 162 10.34 3.41 -16.15
N PRO A 163 10.78 3.89 -17.33
CA PRO A 163 12.04 3.48 -17.98
C PRO A 163 13.30 3.63 -17.11
N THR A 164 13.29 4.53 -16.15
CA THR A 164 14.42 4.80 -15.27
C THR A 164 14.47 3.88 -14.04
N HIS A 165 13.50 2.98 -13.86
CA HIS A 165 13.39 2.08 -12.71
C HIS A 165 14.05 0.71 -12.99
N PRO A 166 14.66 0.03 -12.00
CA PRO A 166 15.25 -1.32 -12.18
C PRO A 166 14.27 -2.37 -12.75
N TYR A 167 12.98 -2.16 -12.51
CA TYR A 167 11.90 -3.04 -12.99
C TYR A 167 11.12 -2.45 -14.16
N SER A 168 11.73 -1.53 -14.91
CA SER A 168 11.14 -0.90 -16.09
C SER A 168 10.42 -1.92 -17.00
N GLY A 169 9.19 -1.60 -17.39
CA GLY A 169 8.36 -2.43 -18.26
C GLY A 169 7.53 -3.49 -17.53
N LEU A 170 7.81 -3.77 -16.26
CA LEU A 170 6.96 -4.58 -15.39
C LEU A 170 5.93 -3.70 -14.67
N ASP A 171 4.83 -4.30 -14.22
CA ASP A 171 3.93 -3.69 -13.24
C ASP A 171 4.25 -4.12 -11.81
N GLN A 172 3.77 -3.34 -10.85
CA GLN A 172 3.98 -3.57 -9.42
C GLN A 172 3.49 -4.97 -8.98
N GLY A 173 2.34 -5.42 -9.48
CA GLY A 173 1.78 -6.73 -9.16
C GLY A 173 2.74 -7.86 -9.55
N THR A 174 3.32 -7.79 -10.75
CA THR A 174 4.32 -8.75 -11.23
C THR A 174 5.56 -8.81 -10.34
N VAL A 175 6.06 -7.65 -9.89
CA VAL A 175 7.26 -7.60 -9.03
C VAL A 175 6.94 -8.12 -7.63
N TYR A 176 5.75 -7.82 -7.09
CA TYR A 176 5.29 -8.38 -5.82
C TYR A 176 5.13 -9.90 -5.90
N GLU A 177 4.52 -10.41 -6.97
CA GLU A 177 4.38 -11.86 -7.17
C GLU A 177 5.76 -12.54 -7.22
N TRP A 178 6.72 -11.93 -7.91
CA TRP A 178 8.11 -12.40 -7.90
C TRP A 178 8.74 -12.35 -6.51
N ALA A 179 8.47 -11.31 -5.71
CA ALA A 179 9.03 -11.13 -4.38
C ALA A 179 8.54 -12.16 -3.36
N PHE A 180 7.24 -12.48 -3.40
CA PHE A 180 6.59 -13.30 -2.38
C PHE A 180 6.23 -14.70 -2.86
N SER A 181 6.36 -15.00 -4.16
CA SER A 181 5.88 -16.24 -4.78
C SER A 181 4.39 -16.50 -4.52
N ILE A 182 3.62 -15.42 -4.36
CA ILE A 182 2.18 -15.41 -4.07
C ILE A 182 1.58 -14.27 -4.89
N LYS A 183 0.40 -14.49 -5.47
CA LYS A 183 -0.33 -13.44 -6.18
C LYS A 183 -0.73 -12.32 -5.20
N PRO A 184 -0.25 -11.08 -5.37
CA PRO A 184 -0.64 -9.96 -4.53
C PRO A 184 -2.09 -9.57 -4.83
N THR A 185 -2.77 -9.03 -3.82
CA THR A 185 -4.20 -8.71 -3.92
C THR A 185 -4.41 -7.23 -3.67
N ARG A 186 -5.22 -6.55 -4.50
CA ARG A 186 -5.57 -5.14 -4.26
C ARG A 186 -6.76 -5.06 -3.32
N VAL A 187 -6.75 -4.07 -2.44
CA VAL A 187 -7.89 -3.71 -1.60
C VAL A 187 -8.32 -2.30 -1.94
N MET A 188 -9.61 -2.11 -2.15
CA MET A 188 -10.17 -0.84 -2.55
C MET A 188 -11.35 -0.45 -1.66
N PRO A 189 -11.54 0.86 -1.42
CA PRO A 189 -12.81 1.32 -0.85
C PRO A 189 -13.96 0.92 -1.78
N ARG A 190 -15.10 0.56 -1.20
CA ARG A 190 -16.38 0.16 -1.80
C ARG A 190 -16.39 -1.16 -2.57
N LEU A 191 -15.31 -1.49 -3.28
CA LEU A 191 -15.18 -2.76 -4.00
C LEU A 191 -14.60 -3.88 -3.13
N GLY A 192 -13.89 -3.53 -2.05
CA GLY A 192 -13.25 -4.49 -1.16
C GLY A 192 -12.03 -5.16 -1.80
N VAL A 193 -11.87 -6.46 -1.56
CA VAL A 193 -10.72 -7.24 -2.00
C VAL A 193 -10.90 -7.77 -3.42
N ILE A 194 -9.94 -7.46 -4.30
CA ILE A 194 -9.98 -7.82 -5.71
C ILE A 194 -9.15 -9.08 -5.98
N HIS A 195 -9.83 -10.21 -6.11
CA HIS A 195 -9.23 -11.49 -6.51
C HIS A 195 -9.15 -11.56 -8.05
N GLU A 196 -7.93 -11.52 -8.60
CA GLU A 196 -7.64 -11.72 -10.03
C GLU A 196 -7.29 -13.17 -10.36
#